data_AF-A0A8C7EG99-F1
#
_entry.id   AF-A0A8C7EG99-F1
#
_cell.length_a   1.000
_cell.length_b   1.000
_cell.length_c   1.000
_cell.angle_alpha   90.00
_cell.angle_beta   90.00
_cell.angle_gamma   90.00
#
_symmetry.space_group_name_H-M   'P 1'
#
loop_
_entity.id
_entity.type
_entity.pdbx_description
1 polymer ?
#
loop_
_entity_poly.entity_id
_entity_poly.type
_entity_poly.pdbx_seq_one_letter_code
_entity_poly.pdbx_strand_id
1 'polypeptide(L)'
;MVWENESNVIAMMTKEVELGKAKCHRYWPEPPQESIDIANFHLRLDTYQILEYFIIRIIEVINNHLQFTTWPDHGTPTLAEQLVKFIYYMRKAHKTGPVVAHCSAGIGRSGVLLCVEVLLSYIEKDLCVSIKQVIGKYCSILYTTNSDVC
;
A
#
# COMPACT_ATOMS: atom_id res chain seq x y z
N MET A 1 -7.31 -12.40 4.70
CA MET A 1 -7.57 -13.81 4.38
C MET A 1 -6.83 -14.28 3.13
N VAL A 2 -7.27 -13.93 1.91
CA VAL A 2 -6.68 -14.50 0.66
C VAL A 2 -5.18 -14.17 0.54
N TRP A 3 -4.83 -12.89 0.60
CA TRP A 3 -3.43 -12.42 0.57
C TRP A 3 -2.61 -12.98 1.74
N GLU A 4 -3.12 -12.83 2.97
CA GLU A 4 -2.42 -13.24 4.20
C GLU A 4 -2.12 -14.74 4.29
N ASN A 5 -2.95 -15.60 3.67
CA ASN A 5 -2.76 -17.06 3.68
C ASN A 5 -2.18 -17.59 2.36
N GLU A 6 -1.71 -16.70 1.48
CA GLU A 6 -1.13 -17.06 0.19
C GLU A 6 -2.05 -17.97 -0.65
N SER A 7 -3.38 -17.78 -0.52
CA SER A 7 -4.34 -18.59 -1.28
C SER A 7 -4.33 -18.17 -2.74
N ASN A 8 -4.07 -19.11 -3.63
CA ASN A 8 -3.96 -18.90 -5.07
C ASN A 8 -5.28 -19.15 -5.83
N VAL A 9 -6.30 -19.75 -5.21
CA VAL A 9 -7.57 -20.10 -5.85
C VAL A 9 -8.76 -19.75 -4.96
N ILE A 10 -9.76 -19.08 -5.53
CA ILE A 10 -11.06 -18.82 -4.90
C ILE A 10 -12.14 -19.60 -5.66
N ALA A 11 -12.72 -20.61 -5.02
CA ALA A 11 -13.84 -21.37 -5.57
C ALA A 11 -15.18 -20.76 -5.11
N MET A 12 -15.77 -19.90 -5.94
CA MET A 12 -17.08 -19.30 -5.67
C MET A 12 -18.21 -20.24 -6.12
N MET A 13 -19.05 -20.68 -5.18
CA MET A 13 -20.09 -21.70 -5.39
C MET A 13 -21.53 -21.13 -5.33
N THR A 14 -21.71 -19.82 -5.48
CA THR A 14 -23.02 -19.14 -5.38
C THR A 14 -23.12 -18.05 -6.45
N LYS A 15 -24.35 -17.67 -6.85
CA LYS A 15 -24.57 -16.42 -7.60
C LYS A 15 -24.55 -15.21 -6.65
N GLU A 16 -24.38 -14.00 -7.20
CA GLU A 16 -24.55 -12.75 -6.42
C GLU A 16 -25.98 -12.64 -5.85
N VAL A 17 -26.97 -13.03 -6.64
CA VAL A 17 -28.39 -13.00 -6.29
C VAL A 17 -29.06 -14.33 -6.62
N GLU A 18 -29.81 -14.88 -5.68
CA GLU A 18 -30.61 -16.09 -5.84
C GLU A 18 -32.02 -15.85 -5.30
N LEU A 19 -33.05 -16.17 -6.10
CA LEU A 19 -34.45 -15.95 -5.74
C LEU A 19 -34.73 -14.51 -5.24
N GLY A 20 -34.11 -13.52 -5.89
CA GLY A 20 -34.25 -12.10 -5.54
C GLY A 20 -33.50 -11.67 -4.26
N LYS A 21 -32.76 -12.57 -3.61
CA LYS A 21 -31.98 -12.25 -2.40
C LYS A 21 -30.49 -12.19 -2.70
N ALA A 22 -29.82 -11.15 -2.23
CA ALA A 22 -28.37 -11.06 -2.28
C ALA A 22 -27.72 -12.18 -1.44
N LYS A 23 -26.76 -12.89 -2.03
CA LYS A 23 -26.01 -14.00 -1.42
C LYS A 23 -24.53 -13.69 -1.30
N CYS A 24 -23.97 -12.95 -2.25
CA CYS A 24 -22.57 -12.58 -2.27
C CYS A 24 -22.40 -11.18 -2.84
N HIS A 25 -21.61 -10.35 -2.16
CA HIS A 25 -21.16 -9.08 -2.72
C HIS A 25 -20.04 -9.34 -3.72
N ARG A 26 -20.07 -8.61 -4.84
CA ARG A 26 -19.00 -8.69 -5.84
C ARG A 26 -17.69 -8.15 -5.27
N TYR A 27 -16.66 -8.99 -5.29
CA TYR A 27 -15.30 -8.65 -4.87
C TYR A 27 -14.26 -8.84 -6.00
N TRP A 28 -14.72 -8.95 -7.25
CA TRP A 28 -13.87 -9.12 -8.43
C TRP A 28 -14.23 -8.12 -9.53
N PRO A 29 -13.26 -7.70 -10.35
CA PRO A 29 -13.52 -6.93 -11.56
C PRO A 29 -14.20 -7.79 -12.64
N GLU A 30 -15.01 -7.18 -13.50
CA GLU A 30 -15.69 -7.82 -14.63
C GLU A 30 -15.89 -6.82 -15.78
N PRO A 31 -15.80 -7.23 -17.06
CA PRO A 31 -15.93 -6.31 -18.18
C PRO A 31 -17.25 -5.52 -18.16
N PRO A 32 -17.25 -4.22 -18.51
CA PRO A 32 -16.12 -3.46 -19.06
C PRO A 32 -15.15 -2.90 -17.99
N GLN A 33 -15.41 -3.14 -16.70
CA GLN A 33 -14.57 -2.64 -15.62
C GLN A 33 -13.45 -3.65 -15.32
N GLU A 34 -12.31 -3.46 -15.98
CA GLU A 34 -11.13 -4.33 -15.88
C GLU A 34 -10.37 -4.19 -14.55
N SER A 35 -10.67 -3.18 -13.73
CA SER A 35 -10.04 -3.01 -12.42
C SER A 35 -10.97 -2.44 -11.36
N ILE A 36 -10.78 -2.87 -10.12
CA ILE A 36 -11.49 -2.35 -8.95
C ILE A 36 -10.54 -2.17 -7.76
N ASP A 37 -10.84 -1.18 -6.93
CA ASP A 37 -10.20 -1.02 -5.63
C ASP A 37 -11.04 -1.69 -4.55
N ILE A 38 -10.45 -2.63 -3.80
CA ILE A 38 -11.07 -3.24 -2.62
C ILE A 38 -10.15 -3.04 -1.44
N ALA A 39 -10.62 -2.25 -0.46
CA ALA A 39 -9.83 -1.86 0.71
C ALA A 39 -8.44 -1.35 0.29
N ASN A 40 -7.38 -2.11 0.56
CA ASN A 40 -5.98 -1.75 0.27
C ASN A 40 -5.43 -2.45 -0.99
N PHE A 41 -6.28 -3.08 -1.78
CA PHE A 41 -5.88 -3.87 -2.95
C PHE A 41 -6.45 -3.26 -4.22
N HIS A 42 -5.57 -3.04 -5.20
CA HIS A 42 -5.98 -2.75 -6.57
C HIS A 42 -6.02 -4.08 -7.34
N LEU A 43 -7.21 -4.51 -7.73
CA LEU A 43 -7.42 -5.76 -8.46
C LEU A 43 -7.57 -5.45 -9.95
N ARG A 44 -6.83 -6.17 -10.80
CA ARG A 44 -6.97 -6.13 -12.25
C ARG A 44 -7.41 -7.48 -12.78
N LEU A 45 -8.38 -7.47 -13.69
CA LEU A 45 -8.77 -8.64 -14.48
C LEU A 45 -7.78 -8.79 -15.62
N ASP A 46 -7.03 -9.88 -15.62
CA ASP A 46 -6.11 -10.23 -16.71
C ASP A 46 -6.80 -11.10 -17.75
N THR A 47 -7.46 -12.17 -17.31
CA THR A 47 -8.15 -13.12 -18.20
C THR A 47 -9.57 -13.35 -17.71
N TYR A 48 -10.52 -13.41 -18.66
CA TYR A 48 -11.93 -13.66 -18.40
C TYR A 48 -12.48 -14.66 -19.41
N GLN A 49 -12.93 -15.82 -18.95
CA GLN A 49 -13.46 -16.89 -19.80
C GLN A 49 -14.80 -17.40 -19.25
N ILE A 50 -15.82 -17.42 -20.10
CA ILE A 50 -17.13 -18.00 -19.77
C ILE A 50 -17.16 -19.42 -20.32
N LEU A 51 -17.44 -20.39 -19.45
CA LEU A 51 -17.66 -21.80 -19.80
C LEU A 51 -19.13 -22.16 -19.52
N GLU A 52 -19.56 -23.34 -19.95
CA GLU A 52 -20.97 -23.78 -19.87
C GLU A 52 -21.55 -23.70 -18.45
N TYR A 53 -20.74 -24.05 -17.44
CA TYR A 53 -21.19 -24.16 -16.04
C TYR A 53 -20.52 -23.17 -15.07
N PHE A 54 -19.46 -22.49 -15.49
CA PHE A 54 -18.68 -21.60 -14.61
C PHE A 54 -17.89 -20.55 -15.39
N ILE A 55 -17.32 -19.59 -14.67
CA ILE A 55 -16.51 -18.50 -15.24
C ILE A 55 -15.13 -18.58 -14.62
N ILE A 56 -14.09 -18.57 -15.46
CA ILE A 56 -12.69 -18.46 -15.02
C ILE A 56 -12.29 -17.00 -15.08
N ARG A 57 -11.73 -16.50 -13.97
CA ARG A 57 -11.15 -15.16 -13.87
C ARG A 57 -9.72 -15.28 -13.36
N ILE A 58 -8.77 -14.72 -14.11
CA ILE A 58 -7.41 -14.51 -13.62
C ILE A 58 -7.35 -13.06 -13.15
N ILE A 59 -7.16 -12.88 -11.85
CA ILE A 59 -7.18 -11.58 -11.18
C ILE A 59 -5.81 -11.35 -10.55
N GLU A 60 -5.21 -10.22 -10.87
CA GLU A 60 -3.94 -9.81 -10.33
C GLU A 60 -4.13 -8.75 -9.25
N VAL A 61 -3.37 -8.88 -8.16
CA VAL A 61 -3.21 -7.83 -7.16
C VAL A 61 -2.05 -6.94 -7.60
N ILE A 62 -2.34 -5.70 -7.96
CA ILE A 62 -1.33 -4.74 -8.40
C ILE A 62 -0.85 -3.92 -7.20
N ASN A 63 0.48 -3.90 -7.02
CA ASN A 63 1.15 -3.05 -6.04
C ASN A 63 2.14 -2.12 -6.74
N ASN A 64 2.15 -0.85 -6.35
CA ASN A 64 3.15 0.11 -6.82
C ASN A 64 4.42 -0.03 -5.98
N HIS A 65 5.53 -0.40 -6.62
CA HIS A 65 6.86 -0.47 -5.97
C HIS A 65 7.76 0.66 -6.48
N LEU A 66 8.09 1.61 -5.60
CA LEU A 66 8.97 2.73 -5.90
C LEU A 66 10.31 2.55 -5.18
N GLN A 67 11.41 2.67 -5.91
CA GLN A 67 12.75 2.53 -5.36
C GLN A 67 13.55 3.84 -5.49
N PHE A 68 14.05 4.36 -4.36
CA PHE A 68 15.00 5.47 -4.36
C PHE A 68 16.43 4.92 -4.47
N THR A 69 17.06 5.02 -5.64
CA THR A 69 18.32 4.32 -5.94
C THR A 69 19.59 5.13 -5.65
N THR A 70 19.49 6.45 -5.51
CA THR A 70 20.66 7.34 -5.37
C THR A 70 20.97 7.74 -3.93
N TRP A 71 20.40 7.04 -2.93
CA TRP A 71 20.67 7.31 -1.52
C TRP A 71 21.78 6.38 -0.99
N PRO A 72 23.02 6.87 -0.81
CA PRO A 72 24.13 6.05 -0.32
C PRO A 72 23.86 5.52 1.09
N ASP A 73 24.41 4.35 1.40
CA ASP A 73 24.33 3.81 2.76
C ASP A 73 25.19 4.66 3.71
N HIS A 74 24.67 4.95 4.90
CA HIS A 74 25.28 5.86 5.89
C HIS A 74 25.53 7.31 5.42
N GLY A 75 24.84 7.76 4.36
CA GLY A 75 24.89 9.16 3.90
C GLY A 75 23.51 9.83 3.82
N THR A 76 23.48 11.06 3.32
CA THR A 76 22.25 11.77 2.95
C THR A 76 22.07 11.73 1.42
N PRO A 77 20.84 11.93 0.89
CA PRO A 77 20.67 12.17 -0.53
C PRO A 77 21.52 13.37 -0.95
N THR A 78 22.10 13.31 -2.15
CA THR A 78 22.96 14.38 -2.66
C THR A 78 22.21 15.72 -2.78
N LEU A 79 20.90 15.67 -3.07
CA LEU A 79 20.03 16.83 -3.17
C LEU A 79 18.69 16.54 -2.48
N ALA A 80 18.28 17.39 -1.54
CA ALA A 80 17.00 17.27 -0.82
C ALA A 80 15.79 17.26 -1.76
N GLU A 81 15.90 17.97 -2.89
CA GLU A 81 14.89 18.04 -3.96
C GLU A 81 14.51 16.67 -4.50
N GLN A 82 15.47 15.74 -4.59
CA GLN A 82 15.22 14.38 -5.08
C GLN A 82 14.29 13.63 -4.13
N LEU A 83 14.47 13.79 -2.81
CA LEU A 83 13.63 13.16 -1.81
C LEU A 83 12.21 13.73 -1.85
N VAL A 84 12.06 15.05 -1.97
CA VAL A 84 10.75 15.70 -2.13
C VAL A 84 10.05 15.20 -3.40
N LYS A 85 10.77 15.09 -4.52
CA LYS A 85 10.23 14.54 -5.78
C LYS A 85 9.80 13.08 -5.63
N PHE A 86 10.56 12.26 -4.90
CA PHE A 86 10.17 10.89 -4.62
C PHE A 86 8.89 10.82 -3.78
N ILE A 87 8.78 11.64 -2.73
CA ILE A 87 7.56 11.75 -1.90
C ILE A 87 6.36 12.17 -2.76
N TYR A 88 6.55 13.09 -3.70
CA TYR A 88 5.49 13.48 -4.64
C TYR A 88 4.98 12.28 -5.46
N TYR A 89 5.87 11.50 -6.07
CA TYR A 89 5.45 10.30 -6.83
C TYR A 89 4.82 9.23 -5.93
N MET A 90 5.37 9.03 -4.72
CA MET A 90 4.81 8.12 -3.72
C MET A 90 3.37 8.49 -3.37
N ARG A 91 3.10 9.78 -3.06
CA ARG A 91 1.75 10.28 -2.78
C ARG A 91 0.81 10.16 -3.98
N LYS A 92 1.30 10.36 -5.20
CA LYS A 92 0.49 10.21 -6.43
C LYS A 92 0.08 8.75 -6.69
N ALA A 93 0.99 7.81 -6.42
CA ALA A 93 0.77 6.38 -6.58
C ALA A 93 -0.06 5.77 -5.44
N HIS A 94 0.04 6.33 -4.23
CA HIS A 94 -0.73 5.90 -3.07
C HIS A 94 -2.23 6.19 -3.24
N LYS A 95 -3.08 5.22 -2.87
CA LYS A 95 -4.54 5.30 -2.98
C LYS A 95 -5.22 5.00 -1.65
N THR A 96 -4.92 3.85 -1.09
CA THR A 96 -5.54 3.33 0.15
C THR A 96 -4.50 2.57 0.97
N GLY A 97 -4.81 2.31 2.24
CA GLY A 97 -3.94 1.54 3.13
C GLY A 97 -2.65 2.26 3.57
N PRO A 98 -1.80 1.59 4.36
CA PRO A 98 -0.51 2.14 4.76
C PRO A 98 0.52 2.06 3.63
N VAL A 99 1.40 3.07 3.55
CA VAL A 99 2.62 2.98 2.75
C VAL A 99 3.66 2.17 3.51
N VAL A 100 4.21 1.14 2.88
CA VAL A 100 5.33 0.36 3.43
C VAL A 100 6.64 0.99 2.97
N ALA A 101 7.37 1.60 3.91
CA ALA A 101 8.70 2.15 3.68
C ALA A 101 9.76 1.26 4.34
N HIS A 102 10.75 0.79 3.58
CA HIS A 102 11.87 0.01 4.13
C HIS A 102 13.21 0.51 3.55
N CYS A 103 14.30 0.10 4.19
CA CYS A 103 15.66 0.28 3.68
C CYS A 103 16.42 -1.03 3.91
N SER A 104 17.57 -1.00 4.58
CA SER A 104 18.24 -2.22 5.07
C SER A 104 17.72 -2.59 6.47
N ALA A 105 18.12 -1.84 7.50
CA ALA A 105 17.66 -2.07 8.89
C ALA A 105 16.25 -1.51 9.20
N GLY A 106 15.62 -0.79 8.26
CA GLY A 106 14.29 -0.20 8.46
C GLY A 106 14.24 1.04 9.37
N ILE A 107 15.39 1.59 9.78
CA ILE A 107 15.46 2.69 10.77
C ILE A 107 15.89 4.01 10.11
N GLY A 108 17.08 4.06 9.50
CA GLY A 108 17.71 5.32 9.05
C GLY A 108 16.98 6.02 7.90
N ARG A 109 17.17 5.54 6.66
CA ARG A 109 16.60 6.15 5.45
C ARG A 109 15.07 6.12 5.46
N SER A 110 14.49 5.02 5.96
CA SER A 110 13.05 4.87 6.15
C SER A 110 12.50 5.90 7.13
N GLY A 111 13.17 6.12 8.27
CA GLY A 111 12.77 7.13 9.26
C GLY A 111 12.85 8.55 8.71
N VAL A 112 13.89 8.88 7.94
CA VAL A 112 13.99 10.19 7.27
C VAL A 112 12.87 10.37 6.26
N LEU A 113 12.56 9.37 5.42
CA LEU A 113 11.44 9.43 4.47
C LEU A 113 10.12 9.72 5.19
N LEU A 114 9.81 8.98 6.27
CA LEU A 114 8.59 9.15 7.05
C LEU A 114 8.53 10.51 7.75
N CYS A 115 9.64 10.97 8.35
CA CYS A 115 9.69 12.27 9.00
C CYS A 115 9.46 13.41 8.00
N VAL A 116 10.10 13.36 6.83
CA VAL A 116 9.94 14.39 5.80
C VAL A 116 8.54 14.38 5.21
N GLU A 117 7.94 13.21 4.98
CA GLU A 117 6.53 13.11 4.58
C GLU A 117 5.62 13.82 5.59
N VAL A 118 5.77 13.52 6.88
CA VAL A 118 4.94 14.10 7.94
C VAL A 118 5.15 15.61 8.00
N LEU A 119 6.39 16.08 7.91
CA LEU A 119 6.70 17.51 7.89
C LEU A 119 6.04 18.21 6.71
N LEU A 120 6.11 17.64 5.49
CA LEU A 120 5.44 18.18 4.31
C LEU A 120 3.92 18.23 4.50
N SER A 121 3.33 17.18 5.08
CA SER A 121 1.90 17.14 5.42
C SER A 121 1.49 18.22 6.44
N TYR A 122 2.36 18.58 7.38
CA TYR A 122 2.10 19.68 8.33
C TYR A 122 2.19 21.05 7.64
N ILE A 123 3.22 21.25 6.80
CA ILE A 123 3.43 22.47 6.03
C ILE A 123 2.22 22.72 5.10
N GLU A 124 1.76 21.70 4.39
CA GLU A 124 0.60 21.80 3.48
C GLU A 124 -0.71 22.15 4.22
N LYS A 125 -0.79 21.85 5.51
CA LYS A 125 -1.95 22.15 6.36
C LYS A 125 -1.78 23.41 7.20
N ASP A 126 -0.69 24.16 7.01
CA ASP A 126 -0.32 25.34 7.78
C ASP A 126 -0.29 25.10 9.30
N LEU A 127 0.18 23.90 9.69
CA LEU A 127 0.30 23.51 11.09
C LEU A 127 1.71 23.77 11.62
N CYS A 128 1.79 24.28 12.85
CA CYS A 128 3.06 24.40 13.55
C CYS A 128 3.66 23.01 13.83
N VAL A 129 4.93 22.81 13.46
CA VAL A 129 5.61 21.53 13.61
C VAL A 129 7.01 21.71 14.18
N SER A 130 7.35 20.88 15.18
CA SER A 130 8.71 20.75 15.69
C SER A 130 9.32 19.46 15.18
N ILE A 131 10.44 19.57 14.45
CA ILE A 131 11.20 18.41 13.96
C ILE A 131 11.55 17.46 15.10
N LYS A 132 11.93 18.00 16.28
CA LYS A 132 12.24 17.20 17.47
C LYS A 132 11.05 16.37 17.95
N GLN A 133 9.83 16.92 17.88
CA GLN A 133 8.61 16.21 18.28
C GLN A 133 8.28 15.08 17.30
N VAL A 134 8.44 15.31 15.99
CA VAL A 134 8.21 14.30 14.95
C VAL A 134 9.18 13.13 15.11
N ILE A 135 10.48 13.43 15.23
CA ILE A 135 11.51 12.40 15.44
C ILE A 135 11.27 11.67 16.77
N GLY A 136 10.94 12.39 17.85
CA GLY A 136 10.65 11.80 19.16
C GLY A 136 9.50 10.79 19.10
N LYS A 137 8.41 11.12 18.40
CA LYS A 137 7.28 10.19 18.20
C LYS A 137 7.66 8.99 17.35
N TYR A 138 8.43 9.19 16.27
CA TYR A 138 8.88 8.09 15.42
C TYR A 138 9.76 7.10 16.21
N CYS A 139 10.73 7.62 16.96
CA CYS A 139 11.58 6.81 17.82
C CYS A 139 10.77 6.07 18.89
N SER A 140 9.82 6.73 19.57
CA SER A 140 9.02 6.04 20.61
C SER A 140 8.26 4.84 20.06
N ILE A 141 7.70 4.94 18.85
CA ILE A 141 6.98 3.84 18.19
C ILE A 141 7.92 2.65 17.94
N LEU A 142 9.13 2.91 17.41
CA LEU A 142 10.13 1.87 17.15
C LEU A 142 10.61 1.16 18.43
N TYR A 143 10.71 1.88 19.55
CA TYR A 143 11.17 1.30 20.82
C TYR A 143 10.06 0.57 21.58
N THR A 144 8.79 0.96 21.41
CA THR A 144 7.66 0.21 21.98
C THR A 144 7.41 -1.13 21.31
N THR A 145 7.71 -1.28 20.01
CA THR A 145 7.52 -2.56 19.30
C THR A 145 8.65 -3.55 19.51
N ASN A 146 9.83 -3.09 19.95
CA ASN A 146 10.98 -3.96 20.24
C ASN A 146 11.03 -4.48 21.68
N SER A 147 10.16 -3.98 22.58
CA SER A 147 10.08 -4.46 23.96
C SER A 147 9.19 -5.70 24.15
N ASP A 148 8.45 -6.13 23.12
CA ASP A 148 7.56 -7.30 23.17
C ASP A 148 8.17 -8.57 22.51
N VAL A 149 9.50 -8.59 22.27
CA VAL A 149 10.21 -9.74 21.66
C VAL A 149 11.40 -10.20 22.52
N CYS A 150 11.26 -10.14 23.85
CA CYS A 150 12.16 -10.81 24.79
C CYS A 150 11.36 -11.79 25.67
#